data_AF-A0A1I3RFE1-F1
#
_entry.id   AF-A0A1I3RFE1-F1
#
_cell.length_a   1.000
_cell.length_b   1.000
_cell.length_c   1.000
_cell.angle_alpha   90.00
_cell.angle_beta   90.00
_cell.angle_gamma   90.00
#
_symmetry.space_group_name_H-M   'P 1'
#
loop_
_entity.id
_entity.type
_entity.pdbx_description
1 polymer ?
#
loop_
_entity_poly.entity_id
_entity_poly.type
_entity_poly.pdbx_seq_one_letter_code
_entity_poly.pdbx_strand_id
1 'polypeptide(L)'
;MTELGAGGAIVVATTMPLSDEARADLSELLGPDYVVVDIKRAPPTTNIVLTTVVSGQLIGSLRGLFPQARILLTELHDVARGIRYAGPVTRVLDTGPDGYFVSHDLESLSPIVQQEARLQLTGSGRQSAPMLGGTPMSEPSPAQAPAPARAPAREVIEAALARAAALAVGDAARLAALLHPDFRWTSHMGETYDRADYVRRNTEGHTVWRSQELVDPEVVVVGDTAVLRAEVTDVVLDDAGEPATFRMPMTQTWVREGGAWTCLAGHAGPRLA
;
A
#
# COMPACT_ATOMS: atom_id res chain seq x y z
N MET A 1 -11.61 20.39 -48.99
CA MET A 1 -10.40 20.47 -48.14
C MET A 1 -10.66 21.61 -47.19
N THR A 2 -11.27 21.27 -46.05
CA THR A 2 -11.85 22.22 -45.10
C THR A 2 -11.10 22.02 -43.79
N GLU A 3 -10.64 23.13 -43.21
CA GLU A 3 -9.71 23.20 -42.08
C GLU A 3 -10.14 22.34 -40.88
N LEU A 4 -9.22 21.46 -40.43
CA LEU A 4 -9.28 20.76 -39.15
C LEU A 4 -8.98 21.77 -38.03
N GLY A 5 -9.93 21.96 -37.12
CA GLY A 5 -9.77 22.78 -35.92
C GLY A 5 -8.65 22.25 -35.00
N ALA A 6 -7.95 23.18 -34.35
CA ALA A 6 -6.73 23.00 -33.56
C ALA A 6 -6.89 22.26 -32.20
N GLY A 7 -7.44 21.04 -32.18
CA GLY A 7 -7.56 20.23 -30.95
C GLY A 7 -7.12 18.78 -31.16
N GLY A 8 -5.99 18.38 -30.58
CA GLY A 8 -5.56 16.97 -30.59
C GLY A 8 -6.53 16.09 -29.78
N ALA A 9 -6.61 14.80 -30.12
CA ALA A 9 -7.45 13.83 -29.41
C ALA A 9 -7.13 13.78 -27.90
N ILE A 10 -8.17 13.69 -27.06
CA ILE A 10 -8.07 13.56 -25.61
C ILE A 10 -7.67 12.14 -25.27
N VAL A 11 -6.49 11.98 -24.68
CA VAL A 11 -5.94 10.67 -24.33
C VAL A 11 -6.29 10.31 -22.89
N VAL A 12 -6.94 9.16 -22.71
CA VAL A 12 -7.28 8.56 -21.43
C VAL A 12 -6.44 7.29 -21.24
N ALA A 13 -5.50 7.31 -20.30
CA ALA A 13 -4.69 6.14 -19.96
C ALA A 13 -5.36 5.34 -18.83
N THR A 14 -5.57 4.03 -19.03
CA THR A 14 -6.08 3.14 -17.98
C THR A 14 -4.96 2.36 -17.32
N THR A 15 -4.90 2.41 -15.99
CA THR A 15 -3.98 1.56 -15.20
C THR A 15 -4.52 0.16 -14.95
N MET A 16 -5.86 0.00 -14.91
CA MET A 16 -6.47 -1.31 -14.85
C MET A 16 -6.32 -2.02 -16.21
N PRO A 17 -6.04 -3.34 -16.23
CA PRO A 17 -5.85 -4.08 -17.47
C PRO A 17 -7.18 -4.34 -18.20
N LEU A 18 -7.69 -3.32 -18.90
CA LEU A 18 -8.82 -3.51 -19.81
C LEU A 18 -8.40 -4.36 -21.03
N SER A 19 -9.34 -5.07 -21.65
CA SER A 19 -9.10 -5.66 -22.97
C SER A 19 -9.03 -4.56 -24.04
N ASP A 20 -8.48 -4.86 -25.22
CA ASP A 20 -8.50 -3.92 -26.35
C ASP A 20 -9.93 -3.54 -26.75
N GLU A 21 -10.84 -4.53 -26.76
CA GLU A 21 -12.28 -4.32 -26.99
C GLU A 21 -12.90 -3.38 -25.95
N ALA A 22 -12.67 -3.61 -24.66
CA ALA A 22 -13.20 -2.75 -23.60
C ALA A 22 -12.68 -1.29 -23.69
N ARG A 23 -11.43 -1.09 -24.13
CA ARG A 23 -10.90 0.26 -24.39
C ARG A 23 -11.50 0.90 -25.63
N ALA A 24 -11.70 0.14 -26.70
CA ALA A 24 -12.35 0.62 -27.91
C ALA A 24 -13.79 1.05 -27.61
N ASP A 25 -14.55 0.20 -26.91
CA ASP A 25 -15.89 0.50 -26.42
C ASP A 25 -15.92 1.77 -25.56
N LEU A 26 -15.00 1.88 -24.58
CA LEU A 26 -14.96 3.05 -23.72
C LEU A 26 -14.60 4.33 -24.50
N SER A 27 -13.73 4.24 -25.51
CA SER A 27 -13.42 5.37 -26.39
C SER A 27 -14.65 5.81 -27.18
N GLU A 28 -15.40 4.85 -27.74
CA GLU A 28 -16.64 5.14 -28.48
C GLU A 28 -17.70 5.78 -27.57
N LEU A 29 -17.88 5.25 -26.35
CA LEU A 29 -18.82 5.80 -25.36
C LEU A 29 -18.45 7.21 -24.90
N LEU A 30 -17.16 7.54 -24.84
CA LEU A 30 -16.69 8.89 -24.48
C LEU A 30 -16.85 9.88 -25.65
N GLY A 31 -16.85 9.39 -26.88
CA GLY A 31 -17.07 10.18 -28.09
C GLY A 31 -15.84 10.30 -28.99
N PRO A 32 -16.01 10.88 -30.19
CA PRO A 32 -15.01 10.81 -31.27
C PRO A 32 -13.69 11.52 -30.97
N ASP A 33 -13.66 12.43 -30.00
CA ASP A 33 -12.46 13.16 -29.61
C ASP A 33 -11.60 12.40 -28.57
N TYR A 34 -12.05 11.24 -28.09
CA TYR A 34 -11.38 10.48 -27.04
C TYR A 34 -10.68 9.23 -27.57
N VAL A 35 -9.51 8.95 -27.01
CA VAL A 35 -8.82 7.68 -27.20
C VAL A 35 -8.41 7.09 -25.86
N VAL A 36 -8.84 5.86 -25.59
CA VAL A 36 -8.49 5.13 -24.39
C VAL A 36 -7.34 4.18 -24.68
N VAL A 37 -6.26 4.28 -23.91
CA VAL A 37 -5.04 3.48 -24.09
C VAL A 37 -4.63 2.80 -22.80
N ASP A 38 -3.93 1.67 -22.91
CA ASP A 38 -3.22 1.09 -21.77
C ASP A 38 -2.11 2.05 -21.32
N ILE A 39 -1.93 2.21 -20.01
CA ILE A 39 -0.91 3.11 -19.46
C ILE A 39 0.51 2.86 -19.98
N LYS A 40 0.86 1.62 -20.31
CA LYS A 40 2.19 1.26 -20.86
C LYS A 40 2.43 1.84 -22.25
N ARG A 41 1.35 2.25 -22.95
CA ARG A 41 1.38 2.84 -24.28
C ARG A 41 0.99 4.33 -24.26
N ALA A 42 0.74 4.89 -23.08
CA ALA A 42 0.26 6.24 -22.93
C ALA A 42 1.39 7.27 -23.18
N PRO A 43 1.16 8.30 -24.00
CA PRO A 43 2.13 9.35 -24.24
C PRO A 43 2.22 10.31 -23.03
N PRO A 44 3.33 11.06 -22.86
CA PRO A 44 3.44 12.09 -21.82
C PRO A 44 2.37 13.19 -21.91
N THR A 45 1.77 13.37 -23.09
CA THR A 45 0.66 14.31 -23.35
C THR A 45 -0.71 13.79 -22.88
N THR A 46 -0.75 12.69 -22.13
CA THR A 46 -1.99 12.11 -21.60
C THR A 46 -2.79 13.13 -20.80
N ASN A 47 -4.10 13.21 -21.05
CA ASN A 47 -4.99 14.18 -20.40
C ASN A 47 -5.58 13.61 -19.11
N ILE A 48 -5.90 12.31 -19.09
CA ILE A 48 -6.53 11.64 -17.95
C ILE A 48 -5.81 10.32 -17.69
N VAL A 49 -5.44 10.07 -16.43
CA VAL A 49 -5.07 8.73 -15.98
C VAL A 49 -6.23 8.20 -15.14
N LEU A 50 -6.91 7.17 -15.66
CA LEU A 50 -7.99 6.47 -14.99
C LEU A 50 -7.43 5.25 -14.24
N THR A 51 -7.62 5.22 -12.93
CA THR A 51 -7.05 4.20 -12.06
C THR A 51 -8.01 3.71 -11.01
N THR A 52 -7.76 2.53 -10.46
CA THR A 52 -8.42 2.07 -9.25
C THR A 52 -7.79 2.74 -8.02
N VAL A 53 -8.29 2.40 -6.82
CA VAL A 53 -7.56 2.78 -5.60
C VAL A 53 -6.16 2.18 -5.64
N VAL A 54 -5.14 3.04 -5.55
CA VAL A 54 -3.72 2.70 -5.59
C VAL A 54 -2.96 3.45 -4.49
N SER A 55 -1.73 3.03 -4.20
CA SER A 55 -0.91 3.66 -3.16
C SER A 55 -0.55 5.11 -3.51
N GLY A 56 -0.30 5.93 -2.48
CA GLY A 56 0.21 7.29 -2.67
C GLY A 56 1.53 7.34 -3.44
N GLN A 57 2.39 6.32 -3.29
CA GLN A 57 3.62 6.16 -4.06
C GLN A 57 3.33 6.02 -5.56
N LEU A 58 2.38 5.16 -5.95
CA LEU A 58 2.01 5.04 -7.35
C LEU A 58 1.38 6.34 -7.87
N ILE A 59 0.54 7.02 -7.10
CA ILE A 59 0.02 8.36 -7.46
C ILE A 59 1.17 9.35 -7.70
N GLY A 60 2.20 9.36 -6.84
CA GLY A 60 3.40 10.17 -7.02
C GLY A 60 4.15 9.83 -8.32
N SER A 61 4.38 8.56 -8.59
CA SER A 61 4.99 8.10 -9.86
C SER A 61 4.17 8.50 -11.08
N LEU A 62 2.85 8.36 -11.02
CA LEU A 62 1.94 8.77 -12.10
C LEU A 62 1.99 10.27 -12.36
N ARG A 63 2.05 11.10 -11.30
CA ARG A 63 2.23 12.55 -11.44
C ARG A 63 3.58 12.91 -12.08
N GLY A 64 4.64 12.15 -11.80
CA GLY A 64 5.93 12.34 -12.45
C GLY A 64 5.90 11.99 -13.95
N LEU A 65 5.24 10.87 -14.30
CA LEU A 65 5.13 10.41 -15.69
C LEU A 65 4.15 11.24 -16.53
N PHE A 66 3.08 11.74 -15.93
CA PHE A 66 2.02 12.50 -16.60
C PHE A 66 1.71 13.80 -15.83
N PRO A 67 2.60 14.81 -15.86
CA PRO A 67 2.50 16.01 -15.02
C PRO A 67 1.23 16.84 -15.24
N GLN A 68 0.67 16.80 -16.44
CA GLN A 68 -0.52 17.56 -16.82
C GLN A 68 -1.81 16.75 -16.75
N ALA A 69 -1.72 15.44 -16.51
CA ALA A 69 -2.90 14.59 -16.50
C ALA A 69 -3.71 14.78 -15.22
N ARG A 70 -5.04 14.76 -15.35
CA ARG A 70 -5.93 14.57 -14.21
C ARG A 70 -5.93 13.08 -13.85
N ILE A 71 -5.65 12.75 -12.60
CA ILE A 71 -5.71 11.37 -12.09
C ILE A 71 -7.09 11.15 -11.46
N LEU A 72 -7.86 10.23 -12.01
CA LEU A 72 -9.20 9.89 -11.55
C LEU A 72 -9.22 8.48 -11.00
N LEU A 73 -9.83 8.32 -9.82
CA LEU A 73 -10.00 7.03 -9.17
C LEU A 73 -11.41 6.49 -9.45
N THR A 74 -11.51 5.22 -9.82
CA THR A 74 -12.79 4.54 -10.06
C THR A 74 -12.72 3.07 -9.69
N GLU A 75 -13.82 2.54 -9.14
CA GLU A 75 -14.08 1.10 -9.12
C GLU A 75 -14.97 0.80 -10.33
N LEU A 76 -14.59 -0.19 -11.15
CA LEU A 76 -15.28 -0.48 -12.41
C LEU A 76 -15.78 -1.92 -12.41
N HIS A 77 -17.10 -2.09 -12.44
CA HIS A 77 -17.75 -3.39 -12.54
C HIS A 77 -18.73 -3.37 -13.73
N ASP A 78 -18.44 -4.15 -14.75
CA ASP A 78 -19.30 -4.35 -15.91
C ASP A 78 -19.35 -5.86 -16.21
N VAL A 79 -20.42 -6.51 -15.73
CA VAL A 79 -20.62 -7.95 -15.92
C VAL A 79 -20.80 -8.29 -17.40
N ALA A 80 -21.44 -7.42 -18.19
CA ALA A 80 -21.69 -7.67 -19.61
C ALA A 80 -20.39 -7.69 -20.42
N ARG A 81 -19.41 -6.86 -20.03
CA ARG A 81 -18.06 -6.82 -20.64
C ARG A 81 -17.02 -7.66 -19.91
N GLY A 82 -17.42 -8.43 -18.89
CA GLY A 82 -16.49 -9.26 -18.10
C GLY A 82 -15.49 -8.47 -17.25
N ILE A 83 -15.75 -7.19 -16.98
CA ILE A 83 -14.85 -6.29 -16.25
C ILE A 83 -15.17 -6.35 -14.75
N ARG A 84 -14.17 -6.67 -13.92
CA ARG A 84 -14.32 -6.76 -12.46
C ARG A 84 -13.13 -6.12 -11.74
N TYR A 85 -13.25 -4.81 -11.49
CA TYR A 85 -12.33 -4.03 -10.66
C TYR A 85 -13.08 -3.45 -9.45
N ALA A 86 -13.71 -4.33 -8.68
CA ALA A 86 -14.33 -3.98 -7.41
C ALA A 86 -13.23 -3.64 -6.39
N GLY A 87 -13.37 -2.50 -5.72
CA GLY A 87 -12.48 -2.07 -4.66
C GLY A 87 -13.11 -2.22 -3.28
N PRO A 88 -12.52 -1.60 -2.25
CA PRO A 88 -13.02 -1.68 -0.88
C PRO A 88 -14.45 -1.17 -0.73
N VAL A 89 -14.86 -0.15 -1.50
CA VAL A 89 -16.19 0.45 -1.35
C VAL A 89 -17.25 -0.47 -1.94
N THR A 90 -17.09 -0.97 -3.17
CA THR A 90 -18.04 -1.93 -3.75
C THR A 90 -18.19 -3.17 -2.87
N ARG A 91 -17.11 -3.69 -2.26
CA ARG A 91 -17.19 -4.84 -1.35
C ARG A 91 -18.03 -4.56 -0.10
N VAL A 92 -17.95 -3.35 0.46
CA VAL A 92 -18.78 -2.94 1.60
C VAL A 92 -20.23 -2.73 1.15
N LEU A 93 -20.46 -2.13 -0.01
CA LEU A 93 -21.81 -1.95 -0.55
C LEU A 93 -22.52 -3.28 -0.85
N ASP A 94 -21.77 -4.31 -1.27
CA ASP A 94 -22.32 -5.65 -1.51
C ASP A 94 -22.80 -6.35 -0.22
N THR A 95 -22.42 -5.87 0.98
CA THR A 95 -22.95 -6.40 2.25
C THR A 95 -24.31 -5.81 2.64
N GLY A 96 -24.84 -4.89 1.84
CA GLY A 96 -26.15 -4.25 2.03
C GLY A 96 -26.22 -3.12 3.08
N PRO A 97 -25.22 -2.23 3.23
CA PRO A 97 -25.40 -1.02 4.00
C PRO A 97 -26.47 -0.13 3.35
N ASP A 98 -27.21 0.63 4.16
CA ASP A 98 -28.26 1.53 3.64
C ASP A 98 -27.69 2.77 2.95
N GLY A 99 -26.39 3.06 3.10
CA GLY A 99 -25.71 4.15 2.40
C GLY A 99 -24.21 4.21 2.64
N TYR A 100 -23.51 4.98 1.78
CA TYR A 100 -22.12 5.38 1.92
C TYR A 100 -22.01 6.85 1.53
N PHE A 101 -21.33 7.65 2.34
CA PHE A 101 -21.07 9.06 2.06
C PHE A 101 -19.73 9.49 2.67
N VAL A 102 -19.17 10.57 2.12
CA VAL A 102 -17.94 11.19 2.62
C VAL A 102 -18.30 12.58 3.13
N SER A 103 -18.02 12.85 4.40
CA SER A 103 -18.14 14.17 5.02
C SER A 103 -16.74 14.67 5.38
N HIS A 104 -16.51 15.97 5.23
CA HIS A 104 -15.19 16.58 5.45
C HIS A 104 -15.06 17.23 6.84
N ASP A 105 -16.19 17.36 7.54
CA ASP A 105 -16.29 17.91 8.90
C ASP A 105 -17.62 17.46 9.54
N LEU A 106 -17.81 17.80 10.82
CA LEU A 106 -19.03 17.46 11.56
C LEU A 106 -20.24 18.30 11.11
N GLU A 107 -20.02 19.51 10.62
CA GLU A 107 -21.09 20.41 10.17
C GLU A 107 -21.77 19.88 8.89
N SER A 108 -20.98 19.32 7.96
CA SER A 108 -21.46 18.66 6.74
C SER A 108 -22.02 17.26 6.99
N LEU A 109 -21.57 16.57 8.05
CA LEU A 109 -22.10 15.27 8.45
C LEU A 109 -23.52 15.35 9.02
N SER A 110 -23.75 16.33 9.90
CA SER A 110 -25.00 16.49 10.66
C SER A 110 -26.28 16.47 9.81
N PRO A 111 -26.42 17.26 8.72
CA PRO A 111 -27.65 17.26 7.94
C PRO A 111 -27.93 15.92 7.25
N ILE A 112 -26.89 15.17 6.85
CA ILE A 112 -27.05 13.84 6.22
C ILE A 112 -27.64 12.86 7.24
N VAL A 113 -27.07 12.81 8.45
CA VAL A 113 -27.57 11.92 9.51
C VAL A 113 -29.01 12.28 9.91
N GLN A 114 -29.33 13.57 10.01
CA GLN A 114 -30.69 14.02 10.32
C GLN A 114 -31.69 13.62 9.23
N GLN A 115 -31.29 13.71 7.95
CA GLN A 115 -32.12 13.27 6.83
C GLN A 115 -32.40 11.77 6.87
N GLU A 116 -31.36 10.93 7.06
CA GLU A 116 -31.53 9.48 7.15
C GLU A 116 -32.38 9.07 8.36
N ALA A 117 -32.17 9.70 9.52
CA ALA A 117 -33.02 9.49 10.70
C ALA A 117 -34.48 9.86 10.41
N ARG A 118 -34.73 10.96 9.71
CA ARG A 118 -36.09 11.37 9.32
C ARG A 118 -36.74 10.33 8.40
N LEU A 119 -36.04 9.87 7.36
CA LEU A 119 -36.52 8.84 6.43
C LEU A 119 -36.87 7.54 7.18
N GLN A 120 -36.00 7.11 8.08
CA GLN A 120 -36.23 5.92 8.91
C GLN A 120 -37.47 6.07 9.81
N LEU A 121 -37.65 7.23 10.44
CA LEU A 121 -38.78 7.50 11.34
C LEU A 121 -40.11 7.73 10.62
N THR A 122 -40.10 8.23 9.37
CA THR A 122 -41.32 8.42 8.57
C THR A 122 -41.82 7.14 7.89
N GLY A 123 -41.21 5.99 8.16
CA GLY A 123 -41.70 4.70 7.68
C GLY A 123 -41.38 4.41 6.21
N SER A 124 -40.47 5.16 5.58
CA SER A 124 -39.86 4.74 4.31
C SER A 124 -38.74 3.71 4.53
N GLY A 125 -38.89 2.86 5.55
CA GLY A 125 -37.92 1.84 5.94
C GLY A 125 -38.21 0.52 5.22
N ARG A 126 -37.22 0.06 4.45
CA ARG A 126 -36.98 -1.31 3.97
C ARG A 126 -38.22 -2.13 3.60
N GLN A 127 -38.39 -2.40 2.30
CA GLN A 127 -38.95 -3.70 1.91
C GLN A 127 -37.96 -4.79 2.35
N SER A 128 -38.07 -5.27 3.58
CA SER A 128 -37.38 -6.47 4.03
C SER A 128 -38.18 -7.71 3.60
N ALA A 129 -37.49 -8.72 3.08
CA ALA A 129 -37.92 -10.11 3.23
C ALA A 129 -36.94 -10.85 4.18
N PRO A 130 -37.39 -11.90 4.88
CA PRO A 130 -36.92 -12.24 6.23
C PRO A 130 -35.75 -13.26 6.29
N MET A 131 -35.09 -13.22 7.47
CA MET A 131 -34.14 -14.12 8.17
C MET A 131 -33.89 -15.55 7.69
N LEU A 132 -32.64 -16.04 7.88
CA LEU A 132 -32.34 -17.31 8.58
C LEU A 132 -30.86 -17.43 9.03
N GLY A 133 -30.66 -17.46 10.35
CA GLY A 133 -29.64 -18.24 11.08
C GLY A 133 -28.16 -18.11 10.72
N GLY A 134 -27.44 -17.25 11.45
CA GLY A 134 -25.98 -17.33 11.59
C GLY A 134 -25.59 -16.90 13.00
N THR A 135 -24.95 -17.79 13.75
CA THR A 135 -24.44 -17.58 15.11
C THR A 135 -23.65 -16.27 15.21
N PRO A 136 -23.81 -15.46 16.28
CA PRO A 136 -22.96 -14.28 16.44
C PRO A 136 -21.51 -14.75 16.61
N MET A 137 -20.62 -14.31 15.72
CA MET A 137 -19.19 -14.36 16.00
C MET A 137 -18.91 -13.44 17.19
N SER A 138 -18.21 -13.97 18.19
CA SER A 138 -17.75 -13.20 19.34
C SER A 138 -17.04 -11.91 18.89
N GLU A 139 -17.38 -10.80 19.53
CA GLU A 139 -16.67 -9.53 19.37
C GLU A 139 -15.16 -9.73 19.62
N PRO A 140 -14.28 -9.08 18.85
CA PRO A 140 -12.87 -9.03 19.20
C PRO A 140 -12.75 -8.29 20.53
N SER A 141 -12.13 -8.96 21.51
CA SER A 141 -11.78 -8.39 22.81
C SER A 141 -11.11 -7.03 22.63
N PRO A 142 -11.40 -6.01 23.47
CA PRO A 142 -10.68 -4.74 23.44
C PRO A 142 -9.17 -5.03 23.54
N ALA A 143 -8.41 -4.36 22.67
CA ALA A 143 -6.96 -4.45 22.63
C ALA A 143 -6.38 -4.26 24.03
N GLN A 144 -5.85 -5.34 24.60
CA GLN A 144 -5.08 -5.28 25.83
C GLN A 144 -3.81 -4.48 25.57
N ALA A 145 -3.49 -3.55 26.48
CA ALA A 145 -2.19 -2.91 26.54
C ALA A 145 -1.08 -3.98 26.48
N PRO A 146 0.03 -3.73 25.76
CA PRO A 146 1.00 -4.77 25.46
C PRO A 146 1.56 -5.37 26.76
N ALA A 147 1.29 -6.65 26.96
CA ALA A 147 1.98 -7.45 27.96
C ALA A 147 3.48 -7.51 27.61
N PRO A 148 4.39 -7.63 28.61
CA PRO A 148 5.81 -7.79 28.32
C PRO A 148 6.05 -8.95 27.34
N ALA A 149 6.86 -8.71 26.31
CA ALA A 149 7.14 -9.68 25.26
C ALA A 149 7.68 -11.00 25.86
N ARG A 150 7.12 -12.14 25.41
CA ARG A 150 7.61 -13.49 25.78
C ARG A 150 9.07 -13.65 25.36
N ALA A 151 9.84 -14.50 26.05
CA ALA A 151 11.29 -14.65 25.83
C ALA A 151 11.71 -14.81 24.34
N PRO A 152 11.07 -15.67 23.52
CA PRO A 152 11.42 -15.77 22.09
C PRO A 152 11.15 -14.49 21.29
N ALA A 153 10.07 -13.77 21.61
CA ALA A 153 9.78 -12.49 20.97
C ALA A 153 10.83 -11.42 21.33
N ARG A 154 11.28 -11.43 22.58
CA ARG A 154 12.36 -10.55 23.05
C ARG A 154 13.68 -10.84 22.33
N GLU A 155 14.06 -12.10 22.17
CA GLU A 155 15.27 -12.51 21.43
C GLU A 155 15.24 -12.01 19.98
N VAL A 156 14.08 -12.08 19.31
CA VAL A 156 13.90 -11.57 17.93
C VAL A 156 14.07 -10.05 17.87
N ILE A 157 13.50 -9.31 18.84
CA ILE A 157 13.69 -7.86 18.95
C ILE A 157 15.17 -7.53 19.17
N GLU A 158 15.85 -8.23 20.07
CA GLU A 158 17.28 -8.05 20.34
C GLU A 158 18.13 -8.34 19.09
N ALA A 159 17.82 -9.39 18.32
CA ALA A 159 18.49 -9.69 17.05
C ALA A 159 18.23 -8.60 15.99
N ALA A 160 17.00 -8.08 15.89
CA ALA A 160 16.65 -6.99 14.99
C ALA A 160 17.37 -5.68 15.32
N LEU A 161 17.47 -5.34 16.61
CA LEU A 161 18.25 -4.20 17.11
C LEU A 161 19.74 -4.39 16.83
N ALA A 162 20.28 -5.60 17.02
CA ALA A 162 21.68 -5.90 16.68
C ALA A 162 21.96 -5.73 15.18
N ARG A 163 20.98 -6.06 14.32
CA ARG A 163 21.06 -5.85 12.87
C ARG A 163 21.06 -4.36 12.53
N ALA A 164 20.14 -3.59 13.12
CA ALA A 164 20.08 -2.13 12.94
C ALA A 164 21.39 -1.45 13.38
N ALA A 165 21.97 -1.89 14.50
CA ALA A 165 23.27 -1.40 14.97
C ALA A 165 24.40 -1.72 14.00
N ALA A 166 24.43 -2.94 13.41
CA ALA A 166 25.43 -3.31 12.41
C ALA A 166 25.33 -2.45 11.13
N LEU A 167 24.10 -2.11 10.69
CA LEU A 167 23.87 -1.18 9.58
C LEU A 167 24.42 0.21 9.89
N ALA A 168 24.10 0.76 11.07
CA ALA A 168 24.48 2.11 11.47
C ALA A 168 26.01 2.35 11.53
N VAL A 169 26.81 1.30 11.72
CA VAL A 169 28.28 1.40 11.75
C VAL A 169 28.95 0.75 10.54
N GLY A 170 28.18 0.24 9.57
CA GLY A 170 28.72 -0.43 8.39
C GLY A 170 29.46 -1.74 8.67
N ASP A 171 29.11 -2.48 9.74
CA ASP A 171 29.78 -3.74 10.10
C ASP A 171 29.25 -4.90 9.24
N ALA A 172 29.93 -5.14 8.12
CA ALA A 172 29.56 -6.16 7.15
C ALA A 172 29.56 -7.57 7.74
N ALA A 173 30.53 -7.89 8.60
CA ALA A 173 30.67 -9.23 9.17
C ALA A 173 29.54 -9.52 10.17
N ARG A 174 29.27 -8.57 11.07
CA ARG A 174 28.18 -8.70 12.03
C ARG A 174 26.81 -8.71 11.35
N LEU A 175 26.62 -7.85 10.35
CA LEU A 175 25.41 -7.84 9.55
C LEU A 175 25.21 -9.20 8.89
N ALA A 176 26.22 -9.73 8.19
CA ALA A 176 26.15 -11.03 7.53
C ALA A 176 25.83 -12.17 8.52
N ALA A 177 26.37 -12.15 9.74
CA ALA A 177 26.09 -13.18 10.76
C ALA A 177 24.63 -13.19 11.24
N LEU A 178 23.94 -12.05 11.18
CA LEU A 178 22.53 -11.90 11.57
C LEU A 178 21.55 -12.22 10.42
N LEU A 179 22.05 -12.42 9.19
CA LEU A 179 21.24 -12.73 8.01
C LEU A 179 21.40 -14.20 7.64
N HIS A 180 20.27 -14.88 7.47
CA HIS A 180 20.21 -16.26 6.99
C HIS A 180 20.88 -16.37 5.60
N PRO A 181 21.60 -17.46 5.26
CA PRO A 181 22.25 -17.62 3.94
C PRO A 181 21.33 -17.35 2.74
N ASP A 182 20.06 -17.78 2.82
CA ASP A 182 19.02 -17.57 1.80
C ASP A 182 18.26 -16.23 1.91
N PHE A 183 18.81 -15.26 2.63
CA PHE A 183 18.13 -14.00 2.93
C PHE A 183 17.63 -13.25 1.68
N ARG A 184 16.42 -12.69 1.77
CA ARG A 184 15.79 -11.86 0.74
C ARG A 184 15.27 -10.54 1.31
N TRP A 185 15.62 -9.43 0.68
CA TRP A 185 15.11 -8.11 1.03
C TRP A 185 14.29 -7.49 -0.10
N THR A 186 13.22 -6.79 0.24
CA THR A 186 12.50 -5.87 -0.65
C THR A 186 12.60 -4.45 -0.11
N SER A 187 13.17 -3.53 -0.90
CA SER A 187 13.26 -2.11 -0.56
C SER A 187 11.91 -1.42 -0.70
N HIS A 188 11.80 -0.21 -0.16
CA HIS A 188 10.63 0.65 -0.31
C HIS A 188 10.33 1.09 -1.74
N MET A 189 11.31 0.96 -2.64
CA MET A 189 11.16 1.20 -4.07
C MET A 189 10.80 -0.09 -4.83
N GLY A 190 10.65 -1.22 -4.13
CA GLY A 190 10.35 -2.53 -4.71
C GLY A 190 11.56 -3.27 -5.26
N GLU A 191 12.78 -2.75 -5.08
CA GLU A 191 14.01 -3.44 -5.48
C GLU A 191 14.26 -4.64 -4.57
N THR A 192 14.77 -5.73 -5.13
CA THR A 192 15.05 -6.95 -4.38
C THR A 192 16.55 -7.19 -4.25
N TYR A 193 16.99 -7.59 -3.05
CA TYR A 193 18.39 -7.93 -2.79
C TYR A 193 18.51 -9.32 -2.17
N ASP A 194 19.57 -10.03 -2.56
CA ASP A 194 20.04 -11.19 -1.81
C ASP A 194 20.95 -10.77 -0.64
N ARG A 195 21.41 -11.74 0.15
CA ARG A 195 22.30 -11.49 1.29
C ARG A 195 23.56 -10.72 0.93
N ALA A 196 24.25 -11.12 -0.14
CA ALA A 196 25.53 -10.54 -0.51
C ALA A 196 25.35 -9.10 -1.00
N ASP A 197 24.37 -8.87 -1.86
CA ASP A 197 24.01 -7.55 -2.36
C ASP A 197 23.54 -6.62 -1.24
N TYR A 198 22.73 -7.15 -0.32
CA TYR A 198 22.24 -6.38 0.82
C TYR A 198 23.36 -5.94 1.75
N VAL A 199 24.28 -6.84 2.11
CA VAL A 199 25.44 -6.49 2.96
C VAL A 199 26.29 -5.45 2.25
N ARG A 200 26.73 -5.73 1.03
CA ARG A 200 27.58 -4.82 0.24
C ARG A 200 27.00 -3.42 0.14
N ARG A 201 25.72 -3.30 -0.24
CA ARG A 201 25.05 -1.99 -0.43
C ARG A 201 24.98 -1.17 0.84
N ASN A 202 24.78 -1.81 1.99
CA ASN A 202 24.60 -1.09 3.26
C ASN A 202 25.92 -0.86 4.03
N THR A 203 27.04 -1.44 3.58
CA THR A 203 28.34 -1.28 4.26
C THR A 203 29.45 -0.68 3.40
N GLU A 204 29.33 -0.72 2.07
CA GLU A 204 30.37 -0.23 1.13
C GLU A 204 29.92 0.95 0.25
N GLY A 205 28.64 1.34 0.33
CA GLY A 205 28.02 2.33 -0.56
C GLY A 205 28.16 3.81 -0.13
N HIS A 206 27.62 4.70 -0.95
CA HIS A 206 27.54 6.14 -0.69
C HIS A 206 26.50 6.51 0.39
N THR A 207 25.53 5.63 0.64
CA THR A 207 24.53 5.83 1.70
C THR A 207 25.15 5.53 3.06
N VAL A 208 25.49 6.59 3.79
CA VAL A 208 25.98 6.47 5.17
C VAL A 208 24.78 6.38 6.10
N TRP A 209 24.48 5.16 6.56
CA TRP A 209 23.52 4.92 7.62
C TRP A 209 24.02 5.54 8.92
N ARG A 210 23.22 6.42 9.54
CA ARG A 210 23.52 7.02 10.85
C ARG A 210 22.82 6.28 11.97
N SER A 211 21.54 5.96 11.77
CA SER A 211 20.74 5.20 12.73
C SER A 211 19.56 4.54 12.04
N GLN A 212 19.12 3.42 12.62
CA GLN A 212 17.83 2.80 12.35
C GLN A 212 17.21 2.49 13.72
N GLU A 213 16.10 3.15 14.02
CA GLU A 213 15.31 2.92 15.23
C GLU A 213 14.06 2.11 14.87
N LEU A 214 13.75 1.07 15.66
CA LEU A 214 12.48 0.36 15.57
C LEU A 214 11.47 0.96 16.55
N VAL A 215 10.39 1.53 16.03
CA VAL A 215 9.29 2.11 16.79
C VAL A 215 8.17 1.08 16.90
N ASP A 216 7.72 0.86 18.14
CA ASP A 216 6.66 -0.09 18.52
C ASP A 216 6.79 -1.48 17.86
N PRO A 217 7.92 -2.21 18.05
CA PRO A 217 8.10 -3.50 17.44
C PRO A 217 7.13 -4.55 18.02
N GLU A 218 6.33 -5.14 17.14
CA GLU A 218 5.46 -6.27 17.44
C GLU A 218 6.03 -7.55 16.86
N VAL A 219 6.02 -8.63 17.65
CA VAL A 219 6.52 -9.94 17.22
C VAL A 219 5.48 -11.04 17.44
N VAL A 220 5.24 -11.82 16.39
CA VAL A 220 4.48 -13.07 16.45
C VAL A 220 5.43 -14.24 16.21
N VAL A 221 5.42 -15.23 17.09
CA VAL A 221 6.29 -16.42 17.01
C VAL A 221 5.43 -17.66 16.77
N VAL A 222 5.80 -18.46 15.77
CA VAL A 222 5.19 -19.75 15.43
C VAL A 222 6.32 -20.78 15.25
N GLY A 223 6.49 -21.68 16.23
CA GLY A 223 7.59 -22.65 16.22
C GLY A 223 8.96 -21.96 16.23
N ASP A 224 9.81 -22.31 15.26
CA ASP A 224 11.13 -21.73 15.02
C ASP A 224 11.11 -20.57 14.01
N THR A 225 9.95 -19.97 13.77
CA THR A 225 9.79 -18.81 12.89
C THR A 225 9.15 -17.66 13.65
N ALA A 226 9.57 -16.44 13.36
CA ALA A 226 8.98 -15.23 13.91
C ALA A 226 8.77 -14.18 12.82
N VAL A 227 7.70 -13.40 12.95
CA VAL A 227 7.45 -12.21 12.14
C VAL A 227 7.50 -11.01 13.06
N LEU A 228 8.42 -10.09 12.76
CA LEU A 228 8.51 -8.78 13.40
C LEU A 228 7.89 -7.73 12.47
N ARG A 229 7.03 -6.87 13.03
CA ARG A 229 6.53 -5.66 12.38
C ARG A 229 6.88 -4.45 13.24
N ALA A 230 7.34 -3.39 12.62
CA ALA A 230 7.63 -2.13 13.31
C ALA A 230 7.48 -0.97 12.32
N GLU A 231 7.36 0.25 12.83
CA GLU A 231 7.81 1.40 12.06
C GLU A 231 9.32 1.56 12.26
N VAL A 232 10.05 1.94 11.22
CA VAL A 232 11.47 2.31 11.32
C VAL A 232 11.64 3.79 11.08
N THR A 233 12.50 4.40 11.89
CA THR A 233 13.05 5.73 11.63
C THR A 233 14.52 5.58 11.23
N ASP A 234 14.77 5.76 9.94
CA ASP A 234 16.09 5.66 9.34
C ASP A 234 16.66 7.07 9.15
N VAL A 235 17.87 7.31 9.64
CA VAL A 235 18.64 8.52 9.34
C VAL A 235 19.80 8.12 8.45
N VAL A 236 19.84 8.67 7.25
CA VAL A 236 20.89 8.43 6.26
C VAL A 236 21.46 9.75 5.78
N LEU A 237 22.74 9.78 5.41
CA LEU A 237 23.28 10.93 4.69
C LEU A 237 22.95 10.82 3.21
N ASP A 238 22.55 11.94 2.61
CA ASP A 238 22.44 12.07 1.17
C ASP A 238 23.83 12.27 0.51
N ASP A 239 23.85 12.38 -0.82
CA ASP A 239 25.09 12.55 -1.59
C ASP A 239 25.83 13.88 -1.28
N ALA A 240 25.14 14.86 -0.67
CA ALA A 240 25.74 16.11 -0.20
C ALA A 240 26.26 16.01 1.25
N GLY A 241 26.03 14.88 1.92
CA GLY A 241 26.41 14.65 3.32
C GLY A 241 25.39 15.17 4.34
N GLU A 242 24.21 15.61 3.89
CA GLU A 242 23.17 16.13 4.77
C GLU A 242 22.27 14.98 5.30
N PRO A 243 21.85 15.02 6.57
CA PRO A 243 21.01 13.97 7.14
C PRO A 243 19.57 14.05 6.63
N ALA A 244 19.11 12.98 6.00
CA ALA A 244 17.71 12.75 5.66
C ALA A 244 17.10 11.71 6.62
N THR A 245 15.90 12.01 7.13
CA THR A 245 15.13 11.09 7.99
C THR A 245 13.99 10.48 7.20
N PHE A 246 13.86 9.16 7.24
CA PHE A 246 12.78 8.41 6.60
C PHE A 246 12.03 7.56 7.62
N ARG A 247 10.70 7.67 7.63
CA ARG A 247 9.81 6.83 8.44
C ARG A 247 9.12 5.82 7.55
N MET A 248 9.14 4.54 7.91
CA MET A 248 8.67 3.48 7.01
C MET A 248 8.10 2.30 7.82
N PRO A 249 6.99 1.67 7.43
CA PRO A 249 6.63 0.39 8.01
C PRO A 249 7.62 -0.68 7.53
N MET A 250 8.04 -1.56 8.42
CA MET A 250 8.97 -2.65 8.12
C MET A 250 8.41 -3.97 8.63
N THR A 251 8.54 -5.02 7.82
CA THR A 251 8.30 -6.40 8.23
C THR A 251 9.56 -7.22 8.05
N GLN A 252 9.91 -8.03 9.04
CA GLN A 252 11.03 -8.98 8.99
C GLN A 252 10.54 -10.37 9.38
N THR A 253 11.01 -11.39 8.65
CA THR A 253 10.82 -12.79 8.99
C THR A 253 12.13 -13.36 9.50
N TRP A 254 12.09 -13.93 10.68
CA TRP A 254 13.23 -14.51 11.38
C TRP A 254 13.04 -16.01 11.54
N VAL A 255 14.11 -16.77 11.41
CA VAL A 255 14.13 -18.22 11.65
C VAL A 255 15.19 -18.57 12.69
N ARG A 256 14.91 -19.58 13.50
CA ARG A 256 15.83 -20.07 14.53
C ARG A 256 16.49 -21.35 14.07
N GLU A 257 17.80 -21.30 13.87
CA GLU A 257 18.63 -22.45 13.49
C GLU A 257 19.84 -22.53 14.42
N GLY A 258 20.18 -23.73 14.89
CA GLY A 258 21.29 -23.91 15.83
C GLY A 258 21.17 -23.10 17.13
N GLY A 259 19.93 -22.74 17.51
CA GLY A 259 19.65 -21.93 18.70
C GLY A 259 19.80 -20.41 18.51
N ALA A 260 20.10 -19.93 17.30
CA ALA A 260 20.24 -18.50 17.01
C ALA A 260 19.16 -18.03 16.01
N TRP A 261 18.63 -16.83 16.23
CA TRP A 261 17.72 -16.19 15.28
C TRP A 261 18.51 -15.49 14.17
N THR A 262 18.18 -15.81 12.93
CA THR A 262 18.70 -15.12 11.74
C THR A 262 17.56 -14.59 10.89
N CYS A 263 17.75 -13.43 10.27
CA CYS A 263 16.75 -12.81 9.43
C CYS A 263 16.72 -13.55 8.09
N LEU A 264 15.58 -14.15 7.74
CA LEU A 264 15.34 -14.85 6.48
C LEU A 264 14.81 -13.91 5.40
N ALA A 265 13.95 -12.97 5.78
CA ALA A 265 13.42 -12.01 4.83
C ALA A 265 13.10 -10.66 5.48
N GLY A 266 13.09 -9.60 4.69
CA GLY A 266 12.56 -8.33 5.13
C GLY A 266 11.99 -7.48 4.01
N HIS A 267 11.06 -6.61 4.36
CA HIS A 267 10.37 -5.71 3.46
C HIS A 267 10.23 -4.35 4.15
N ALA A 268 10.73 -3.30 3.52
CA ALA A 268 10.41 -1.92 3.89
C ALA A 268 9.27 -1.43 3.00
N GLY A 269 8.17 -1.01 3.61
CA GLY A 269 7.02 -0.44 2.89
C GLY A 269 7.30 1.00 2.45
N PRO A 270 6.30 1.72 1.92
CA PRO A 270 6.48 3.08 1.43
C PRO A 270 6.90 4.04 2.56
N ARG A 271 7.64 5.10 2.20
CA ARG A 271 7.93 6.19 3.13
C ARG A 271 6.61 6.82 3.61
N LEU A 272 6.48 6.97 4.92
CA LEU A 272 5.42 7.70 5.57
C LEU A 272 5.71 9.20 5.46
N ALA A 273 4.63 9.98 5.32
CA ALA A 273 4.68 11.43 5.24
C ALA A 273 4.95 12.08 6.62
#